data_AF-A0A354CR94-F1
#
_entry.id   AF-A0A354CR94-F1
#
_cell.length_a   1.000
_cell.length_b   1.000
_cell.length_c   1.000
_cell.angle_alpha   90.00
_cell.angle_beta   90.00
_cell.angle_gamma   90.00
#
_symmetry.space_group_name_H-M   'P 1'
#
loop_
_entity.id
_entity.type
_entity.pdbx_description
1 polymer ?
#
loop_
_entity_poly.entity_id
_entity_poly.type
_entity_poly.pdbx_seq_one_letter_code
_entity_poly.pdbx_strand_id
1 'polypeptide(L)' 'MNWNSFRFIDLFAGIGGIRLGFEHVGGHCVFSSEFDEDACKTYEANFG' A
#
# COMPACT_ATOMS: atom_id res chain seq x y z
N MET A 1 -19.69 7.50 -11.61
CA MET A 1 -18.61 7.97 -10.71
C MET A 1 -17.31 7.91 -11.50
N ASN A 2 -16.59 9.02 -11.61
CA ASN A 2 -15.31 9.04 -12.29
C ASN A 2 -14.22 8.69 -11.24
N TRP A 3 -13.61 7.52 -11.36
CA TRP A 3 -12.62 6.98 -10.41
C TRP A 3 -11.20 7.48 -10.72
N ASN A 4 -11.05 8.69 -11.27
CA ASN A 4 -9.75 9.26 -11.65
C ASN A 4 -8.72 9.29 -10.52
N SER A 5 -9.16 9.21 -9.26
CA SER A 5 -8.30 8.96 -8.10
C SER A 5 -9.13 8.41 -6.95
N PHE A 6 -8.58 7.48 -6.17
CA PHE A 6 -9.19 7.00 -4.92
C PHE A 6 -8.15 6.88 -3.81
N ARG A 7 -8.59 6.89 -2.55
CA ARG A 7 -7.73 6.63 -1.40
C ARG A 7 -8.03 5.26 -0.83
N PHE A 8 -7.02 4.57 -0.32
CA PHE A 8 -7.20 3.27 0.31
C PHE A 8 -6.25 3.09 1.50
N ILE A 9 -6.57 2.09 2.31
CA ILE A 9 -5.71 1.58 3.38
C ILE A 9 -5.29 0.14 3.03
N ASP A 10 -4.04 -0.20 3.31
CA ASP A 10 -3.42 -1.49 3.00
C ASP A 10 -3.27 -2.30 4.29
N LEU A 11 -4.24 -3.17 4.57
CA LEU A 11 -4.22 -4.03 5.75
C LEU A 11 -3.63 -5.39 5.40
N PHE A 12 -2.80 -5.94 6.30
CA PHE A 12 -1.99 -7.13 6.01
C PHE A 12 -1.07 -6.86 4.81
N ALA A 13 -0.38 -5.72 4.90
CA ALA A 13 0.30 -5.08 3.78
C ALA A 13 1.43 -5.94 3.19
N GLY A 14 1.97 -6.89 3.98
CA GLY A 14 3.11 -7.71 3.61
C GLY A 14 4.26 -6.81 3.17
N ILE A 15 4.74 -7.04 1.94
CA ILE A 15 5.80 -6.22 1.32
C ILE A 15 5.27 -5.19 0.30
N GLY A 16 3.95 -4.95 0.23
CA GLY A 16 3.36 -3.86 -0.57
C GLY A 16 2.90 -4.19 -1.98
N GLY A 17 2.62 -5.47 -2.27
CA GLY A 17 2.11 -5.88 -3.58
C GLY A 17 0.75 -5.26 -3.95
N ILE A 18 -0.19 -5.17 -2.99
CA ILE A 18 -1.51 -4.56 -3.21
C ILE A 18 -1.37 -3.06 -3.45
N ARG A 19 -0.54 -2.39 -2.65
CA ARG A 19 -0.26 -0.95 -2.82
C ARG A 19 0.22 -0.63 -4.23
N LEU A 20 1.21 -1.36 -4.75
CA LEU A 20 1.70 -1.17 -6.12
C LEU A 20 0.60 -1.30 -7.17
N GLY A 21 -0.23 -2.34 -7.06
CA GLY A 21 -1.34 -2.57 -7.98
C GLY A 21 -2.34 -1.42 -7.99
N PHE A 22 -2.71 -0.91 -6.80
CA PHE A 22 -3.67 0.16 -6.66
C PHE A 22 -3.11 1.53 -7.06
N GLU A 23 -1.86 1.83 -6.73
CA GLU A 23 -1.20 3.06 -7.16
C GLU A 23 -1.09 3.14 -8.69
N HIS A 24 -0.86 2.01 -9.37
CA HIS A 24 -0.80 1.96 -10.85
C HIS A 24 -2.12 2.35 -11.53
N VAL A 25 -3.26 2.22 -10.84
CA VAL A 25 -4.59 2.57 -11.37
C VAL A 25 -5.17 3.84 -10.73
N GLY A 26 -4.33 4.69 -10.13
CA GLY A 26 -4.72 5.99 -9.57
C GLY A 26 -5.15 5.95 -8.10
N GLY A 27 -4.85 4.86 -7.39
CA GLY A 27 -5.01 4.78 -5.94
C GLY A 27 -3.92 5.55 -5.19
N HIS A 28 -4.26 6.11 -4.03
CA HIS A 28 -3.32 6.71 -3.10
C HIS A 28 -3.43 6.01 -1.76
N CYS A 29 -2.36 5.31 -1.35
CA CYS A 29 -2.30 4.66 -0.05
C CYS A 29 -2.17 5.74 1.04
N VAL A 30 -3.04 5.73 2.05
CA VAL A 30 -2.99 6.69 3.17
C VAL A 30 -2.64 6.05 4.51
N PHE A 31 -2.58 4.72 4.56
CA PHE A 31 -2.22 3.96 5.75
C PHE A 31 -1.92 2.51 5.36
N SER A 32 -0.91 1.92 5.98
CA SER A 32 -0.57 0.51 5.84
C SER A 32 -0.36 -0.13 7.22
N SER A 33 -0.81 -1.36 7.39
CA SER A 33 -0.63 -2.13 8.63
C SER A 33 -0.11 -3.52 8.32
N GLU A 34 1.01 -3.87 8.94
CA GLU A 34 1.62 -5.19 8.89
C GLU A 34 2.16 -5.54 10.28
N PHE A 35 2.07 -6.81 10.65
CA PHE A 35 2.51 -7.32 11.96
C PHE A 35 3.92 -7.92 11.87
N ASP A 36 4.27 -8.54 10.76
CA ASP A 36 5.59 -9.14 10.57
C ASP A 36 6.68 -8.06 10.40
N GLU A 37 7.65 -8.05 11.31
CA GLU A 37 8.70 -7.02 11.35
C GLU A 37 9.60 -7.02 10.10
N ASP A 38 9.85 -8.18 9.50
CA ASP A 38 10.71 -8.29 8.31
C ASP A 38 9.96 -7.83 7.05
N ALA A 39 8.67 -8.10 6.96
CA ALA A 39 7.77 -7.52 5.97
C ALA A 39 7.70 -5.99 6.13
N CYS A 40 7.55 -5.47 7.36
CA CYS A 40 7.58 -4.03 7.65
C CYS A 40 8.87 -3.35 7.18
N LYS A 41 10.05 -3.93 7.49
CA LYS A 41 11.34 -3.40 7.01
C LYS A 41 11.40 -3.32 5.49
N THR A 42 10.92 -4.38 4.82
CA THR A 42 10.90 -4.44 3.35
C THR A 42 9.91 -3.41 2.80
N TYR A 43 8.75 -3.26 3.41
CA TYR A 43 7.74 -2.27 3.02
C TYR A 43 8.28 -0.84 3.16
N GLU A 44 8.87 -0.51 4.31
CA GLU A 44 9.46 0.81 4.59
C GLU A 44 10.58 1.13 3.60
N ALA A 45 11.45 0.16 3.28
CA ALA A 45 12.53 0.37 2.31
C ALA A 45 12.04 0.70 0.89
N ASN A 46 10.81 0.32 0.53
CA ASN A 46 10.24 0.56 -0.81
C ASN A 46 9.24 1.73 -0.84
N PHE A 47 8.60 2.07 0.28
CA PHE A 47 7.45 2.97 0.30
C PHE A 47 7.46 4.02 1.43
N GLY A 48 8.44 3.98 2.34
CA GLY A 48 8.65 4.93 3.44
C GLY A 48 9.43 6.17 3.02
#